data_AF-A0A3E1BEG4-F1
#
_entry.id   AF-A0A3E1BEG4-F1
#
_cell.length_a   1.000
_cell.length_b   1.000
_cell.length_c   1.000
_cell.angle_alpha   90.00
_cell.angle_beta   90.00
_cell.angle_gamma   90.00
#
_symmetry.space_group_name_H-M   'P 1'
#
loop_
_entity.id
_entity.type
_entity.pdbx_description
1 polymer ?
#
loop_
_entity_poly.entity_id
_entity_poly.type
_entity_poly.pdbx_seq_one_letter_code
_entity_poly.pdbx_strand_id
1 'polypeptide(L)'
;MADEERAKSLAAFAYKHASFIISVLAGLVVFLAVTSRDVSAGNILFGWNVSAGVFVALSWRKMLRATVESIRKRSADLDFSDTVLLALSIGAALASIAGIGIELHSIKEATPDVALARAGAAVLTILISWIFLHTLFTIHYAHYFYGGADEGGLKFPDGIEEPGYWDFLYFSFTIGVAAQTADIAVSSTSMRKLTLLHAVLSFLFNTTILALAINVGASLL
;
A
#
# COMPACT_ATOMS: atom_id res chain seq x y z
N MET A 1 36.45 -8.78 10.71
CA MET A 1 35.86 -9.55 9.60
C MET A 1 34.35 -9.72 9.78
N ALA A 2 33.87 -10.32 10.89
CA ALA A 2 32.43 -10.49 11.15
C ALA A 2 31.63 -9.17 11.26
N ASP A 3 32.18 -8.13 11.93
CA ASP A 3 31.49 -6.83 12.04
C ASP A 3 31.39 -6.08 10.70
N GLU A 4 32.38 -6.27 9.82
CA GLU A 4 32.42 -5.64 8.50
C GLU A 4 31.43 -6.30 7.53
N GLU A 5 31.31 -7.62 7.61
CA GLU A 5 30.33 -8.41 6.85
C GLU A 5 28.90 -8.09 7.30
N ARG A 6 28.68 -7.96 8.62
CA ARG A 6 27.41 -7.53 9.20
C ARG A 6 27.03 -6.10 8.79
N ALA A 7 27.98 -5.17 8.78
CA ALA A 7 27.75 -3.79 8.34
C ALA A 7 27.37 -3.71 6.85
N LYS A 8 28.04 -4.50 5.99
CA LYS A 8 27.71 -4.61 4.56
C LYS A 8 26.32 -5.21 4.34
N SER A 9 25.96 -6.24 5.08
CA SER A 9 24.62 -6.86 5.04
C SER A 9 23.52 -5.88 5.45
N LEU A 10 23.72 -5.13 6.55
CA LEU A 10 22.77 -4.11 7.02
C LEU A 10 22.62 -2.96 6.01
N ALA A 11 23.72 -2.51 5.40
CA ALA A 11 23.69 -1.46 4.38
C ALA A 11 22.94 -1.91 3.12
N ALA A 12 23.15 -3.16 2.68
CA ALA A 12 22.43 -3.73 1.55
C ALA A 12 20.92 -3.82 1.82
N PHE A 13 20.54 -4.31 3.01
CA PHE A 13 19.14 -4.36 3.45
C PHE A 13 18.53 -2.96 3.50
N ALA A 14 19.23 -1.99 4.10
CA ALA A 14 18.74 -0.61 4.21
C ALA A 14 18.59 0.06 2.84
N TYR A 15 19.50 -0.21 1.90
CA TYR A 15 19.42 0.32 0.55
C TYR A 15 18.24 -0.27 -0.24
N LYS A 16 18.05 -1.60 -0.15
CA LYS A 16 16.90 -2.31 -0.74
C LYS A 16 15.59 -1.72 -0.23
N HIS A 17 15.49 -1.52 1.08
CA HIS A 17 14.27 -1.08 1.76
C HIS A 17 14.19 0.42 2.03
N ALA A 18 15.04 1.22 1.40
CA ALA A 18 15.18 2.65 1.70
C ALA A 18 13.86 3.40 1.57
N SER A 19 13.03 3.10 0.56
CA SER A 19 11.70 3.72 0.42
C SER A 19 10.83 3.47 1.65
N PHE A 20 10.79 2.24 2.16
CA PHE A 20 9.97 1.88 3.31
C PHE A 20 10.52 2.54 4.58
N ILE A 21 11.83 2.45 4.81
CA ILE A 21 12.49 3.04 5.98
C ILE A 21 12.27 4.56 6.03
N ILE A 22 12.50 5.28 4.93
CA ILE A 22 12.29 6.73 4.84
C ILE A 22 10.84 7.08 5.15
N SER A 23 9.89 6.28 4.64
CA SER A 23 8.46 6.51 4.84
C SER A 23 8.06 6.35 6.31
N VAL A 24 8.47 5.26 6.96
CA VAL A 24 8.21 5.01 8.38
C VAL A 24 8.84 6.10 9.24
N LEU A 25 10.07 6.50 8.96
CA LEU A 25 10.74 7.57 9.70
C LEU A 25 10.03 8.91 9.54
N ALA A 26 9.59 9.26 8.32
CA ALA A 26 8.85 10.49 8.08
C ALA A 26 7.55 10.54 8.90
N GLY A 27 6.78 9.44 8.91
CA GLY A 27 5.57 9.38 9.72
C GLY A 27 5.82 9.34 11.21
N LEU A 28 6.88 8.67 11.66
CA LEU A 28 7.28 8.67 13.08
C LEU A 28 7.64 10.09 13.55
N VAL A 29 8.42 10.84 12.75
CA VAL A 29 8.75 12.24 13.06
C VAL A 29 7.49 13.08 13.17
N VAL A 30 6.54 12.92 12.25
CA VAL A 30 5.27 13.65 12.29
C VAL A 30 4.44 13.25 13.50
N PHE A 31 4.30 11.95 13.78
CA PHE A 31 3.60 11.43 14.96
C PHE A 31 4.16 12.04 16.26
N LEU A 32 5.49 12.05 16.40
CA LEU A 32 6.16 12.62 17.58
C LEU A 32 5.98 14.14 17.66
N ALA A 33 5.95 14.83 16.51
CA ALA A 33 5.75 16.28 16.48
C ALA A 33 4.31 16.69 16.86
N VAL A 34 3.30 15.90 16.48
CA VAL A 34 1.89 16.19 16.80
C VAL A 34 1.44 15.63 18.16
N THR A 35 2.16 14.65 18.71
CA THR A 35 1.82 14.02 19.99
C THR A 35 2.55 14.71 21.14
N SER A 36 1.84 15.55 21.90
CA SER A 36 2.43 16.31 23.01
C SER A 36 2.31 15.62 24.38
N ARG A 37 1.14 15.06 24.71
CA ARG A 37 0.89 14.43 26.03
C ARG A 37 0.11 13.11 25.93
N ASP A 38 -0.96 13.09 25.13
CA ASP A 38 -1.82 11.91 25.00
C ASP A 38 -1.75 11.32 23.58
N VAL A 39 -1.64 10.00 23.50
CA VAL A 39 -1.68 9.25 22.25
C VAL A 39 -3.15 9.04 21.86
N SER A 40 -3.56 9.64 20.74
CA SER A 40 -4.90 9.49 20.17
C SER A 40 -4.86 8.73 18.85
N ALA A 41 -6.03 8.17 18.44
CA ALA A 41 -6.18 7.56 17.12
C ALA A 41 -5.84 8.56 16.00
N GLY A 42 -6.32 9.80 16.10
CA GLY A 42 -6.00 10.87 15.15
C GLY A 42 -4.50 11.12 14.98
N ASN A 43 -3.74 11.20 16.08
CA ASN A 43 -2.28 11.43 16.00
C ASN A 43 -1.56 10.27 15.30
N ILE A 44 -1.96 9.02 15.62
CA ILE A 44 -1.43 7.82 14.97
C ILE A 44 -1.77 7.83 13.47
N LEU A 45 -3.01 8.15 13.11
CA LEU A 45 -3.45 8.23 11.72
C LEU A 45 -2.71 9.32 10.94
N PHE A 46 -2.35 10.44 11.59
CA PHE A 46 -1.57 11.49 10.95
C PHE A 46 -0.17 11.00 10.57
N GLY A 47 0.52 10.32 11.49
CA GLY A 47 1.81 9.67 11.20
C GLY A 47 1.69 8.57 10.14
N TRP A 48 0.63 7.78 10.18
CA TRP A 48 0.31 6.78 9.15
C TRP A 48 0.14 7.42 7.76
N ASN A 49 -0.66 8.48 7.66
CA ASN A 49 -0.92 9.16 6.39
C ASN A 49 0.35 9.70 5.75
N VAL A 50 1.24 10.27 6.56
CA VAL A 50 2.56 10.71 6.09
C VAL A 50 3.42 9.53 5.66
N SER A 51 3.45 8.45 6.44
CA SER A 51 4.20 7.24 6.07
C SER A 51 3.73 6.68 4.73
N ALA A 52 2.43 6.39 4.62
CA ALA A 52 1.84 5.80 3.42
C ALA A 52 1.95 6.75 2.22
N GLY A 53 1.72 8.05 2.40
CA GLY A 53 1.87 9.06 1.35
C GLY A 53 3.31 9.17 0.82
N VAL A 54 4.31 9.21 1.70
CA VAL A 54 5.73 9.21 1.30
C VAL A 54 6.08 7.91 0.59
N PHE A 55 5.61 6.76 1.08
CA PHE A 55 5.85 5.47 0.44
C PHE A 55 5.29 5.44 -0.99
N VAL A 56 4.03 5.86 -1.15
CA VAL A 56 3.36 5.94 -2.46
C VAL A 56 4.15 6.86 -3.39
N ALA A 57 4.49 8.07 -2.94
CA ALA A 57 5.22 9.04 -3.75
C ALA A 57 6.59 8.53 -4.21
N LEU A 58 7.36 7.92 -3.30
CA LEU A 58 8.67 7.34 -3.63
C LEU A 58 8.54 6.13 -4.56
N SER A 59 7.54 5.27 -4.33
CA SER A 59 7.28 4.09 -5.15
C SER A 59 6.87 4.48 -6.56
N TRP A 60 5.90 5.39 -6.71
CA TRP A 60 5.47 5.90 -8.00
C TRP A 60 6.60 6.61 -8.74
N ARG A 61 7.37 7.46 -8.07
CA ARG A 61 8.55 8.10 -8.69
C ARG A 61 9.54 7.07 -9.24
N LYS A 62 9.76 5.97 -8.52
CA LYS A 62 10.63 4.87 -8.98
C LYS A 62 9.99 4.11 -10.15
N MET A 63 8.71 3.79 -10.06
CA MET A 63 7.97 3.03 -11.08
C MET A 63 7.89 3.78 -12.41
N LEU A 64 7.52 5.06 -12.38
CA LEU A 64 7.33 5.90 -13.56
C LEU A 64 8.64 6.20 -14.32
N ARG A 65 9.79 5.89 -13.72
CA ARG A 65 11.12 6.09 -14.31
C ARG A 65 11.85 4.77 -14.58
N ALA A 66 11.22 3.63 -14.27
CA ALA A 66 11.85 2.33 -14.39
C ALA A 66 11.80 1.83 -15.83
N THR A 67 12.91 1.24 -16.27
CA THR A 67 12.98 0.41 -17.48
C THR A 67 12.71 -1.05 -17.13
N VAL A 68 12.32 -1.87 -18.10
CA VAL A 68 12.17 -3.34 -17.94
C VAL A 68 13.40 -3.98 -17.27
N GLU A 69 14.61 -3.58 -17.69
CA GLU A 69 15.86 -4.06 -17.09
C GLU A 69 15.93 -3.74 -15.60
N SER A 70 15.59 -2.50 -15.21
CA SER A 70 15.59 -2.09 -13.81
C SER A 70 14.52 -2.81 -12.97
N ILE A 71 13.39 -3.18 -13.58
CA ILE A 71 12.34 -3.98 -12.95
C ILE A 71 12.87 -5.39 -12.72
N ARG A 72 13.38 -6.07 -13.74
CA ARG A 72 13.99 -7.41 -13.63
C ARG A 72 15.06 -7.48 -12.56
N LYS A 73 15.98 -6.52 -12.56
CA LYS A 73 17.05 -6.45 -11.57
C LYS A 73 16.51 -6.37 -10.15
N ARG A 74 15.43 -5.62 -9.93
CA ARG A 74 14.80 -5.49 -8.61
C ARG A 74 13.97 -6.72 -8.23
N SER A 75 13.28 -7.31 -9.21
CA SER A 75 12.44 -8.50 -9.03
C SER A 75 13.24 -9.77 -8.76
N ALA A 76 14.47 -9.86 -9.26
CA ALA A 76 15.38 -10.98 -9.01
C ALA A 76 15.74 -11.14 -7.52
N ASP A 77 15.58 -10.07 -6.73
CA ASP A 77 15.97 -10.02 -5.32
C ASP A 77 14.78 -10.25 -4.36
N LEU A 78 13.62 -10.75 -4.82
CA LEU A 78 12.47 -11.00 -3.95
C LEU A 78 12.83 -12.02 -2.87
N ASP A 79 12.75 -11.62 -1.61
CA ASP A 79 13.10 -12.46 -0.46
C ASP A 79 12.00 -12.50 0.61
N PHE A 80 12.25 -13.24 1.68
CA PHE A 80 11.33 -13.36 2.81
C PHE A 80 10.97 -12.01 3.44
N SER A 81 11.89 -11.03 3.43
CA SER A 81 11.65 -9.71 4.01
C SER A 81 10.60 -8.93 3.23
N ASP A 82 10.54 -9.10 1.90
CA ASP A 82 9.52 -8.45 1.06
C ASP A 82 8.11 -8.97 1.38
N THR A 83 7.98 -10.29 1.62
CA THR A 83 6.70 -10.91 1.99
C THR A 83 6.24 -10.48 3.39
N VAL A 84 7.18 -10.39 4.35
CA VAL A 84 6.89 -9.87 5.69
C VAL A 84 6.45 -8.41 5.62
N LEU A 85 7.15 -7.58 4.84
CA LEU A 85 6.79 -6.18 4.64
C LEU A 85 5.42 -6.02 3.99
N LEU A 86 5.06 -6.89 3.04
CA LEU A 86 3.71 -6.93 2.49
C LEU A 86 2.68 -7.22 3.57
N ALA A 87 2.87 -8.28 4.36
CA ALA A 87 1.94 -8.66 5.41
C ALA A 87 1.78 -7.56 6.46
N LEU A 88 2.88 -6.94 6.91
CA LEU A 88 2.86 -5.81 7.83
C LEU A 88 2.13 -4.60 7.23
N SER A 89 2.34 -4.33 5.96
CA SER A 89 1.71 -3.20 5.27
C SER A 89 0.22 -3.41 5.07
N ILE A 90 -0.21 -4.63 4.74
CA ILE A 90 -1.63 -5.00 4.70
C ILE A 90 -2.24 -4.85 6.09
N GLY A 91 -1.57 -5.37 7.12
CA GLY A 91 -2.01 -5.24 8.50
C GLY A 91 -2.17 -3.78 8.94
N ALA A 92 -1.20 -2.93 8.59
CA ALA A 92 -1.25 -1.50 8.90
C ALA A 92 -2.38 -0.77 8.15
N ALA A 93 -2.61 -1.10 6.87
CA ALA A 93 -3.71 -0.55 6.09
C ALA A 93 -5.09 -1.01 6.59
N LEU A 94 -5.20 -2.23 7.12
CA LEU A 94 -6.43 -2.68 7.80
C LEU A 94 -6.59 -2.03 9.17
N ALA A 95 -5.50 -1.83 9.92
CA ALA A 95 -5.53 -1.13 11.21
C ALA A 95 -5.96 0.35 11.05
N SER A 96 -5.60 1.01 9.94
CA SER A 96 -6.06 2.37 9.69
C SER A 96 -7.58 2.46 9.52
N ILE A 97 -8.23 1.42 8.97
CA ILE A 97 -9.70 1.35 8.91
C ILE A 97 -10.31 1.37 10.32
N ALA A 98 -9.76 0.59 11.24
CA ALA A 98 -10.22 0.59 12.63
C ALA A 98 -9.99 1.96 13.30
N GLY A 99 -8.83 2.57 13.06
CA GLY A 99 -8.52 3.92 13.52
C GLY A 99 -9.53 4.95 13.01
N ILE A 100 -9.92 4.88 11.73
CA ILE A 100 -10.94 5.75 11.15
C ILE A 100 -12.29 5.56 11.86
N GLY A 101 -12.69 4.31 12.13
CA GLY A 101 -13.93 4.03 12.87
C GLY A 101 -13.95 4.69 14.26
N ILE A 102 -12.82 4.67 14.97
CA ILE A 102 -12.65 5.35 16.27
C ILE A 102 -12.75 6.87 16.10
N GLU A 103 -12.04 7.44 15.13
CA GLU A 103 -12.05 8.89 14.88
C GLU A 103 -13.45 9.40 14.50
N LEU A 104 -14.18 8.66 13.67
CA LEU A 104 -15.55 8.99 13.27
C LEU A 104 -16.55 8.86 14.44
N HIS A 105 -16.35 7.93 15.38
CA HIS A 105 -17.21 7.84 16.56
C HIS A 105 -17.16 9.12 17.41
N SER A 106 -15.99 9.75 17.47
CA SER A 106 -15.78 11.00 18.21
C SER A 106 -16.36 12.24 17.50
N ILE A 107 -16.91 12.13 16.28
CA ILE A 107 -17.52 13.25 15.55
C ILE A 107 -18.82 13.74 16.19
N LYS A 108 -19.60 12.83 16.80
CA LYS A 108 -20.93 13.15 17.34
C LYS A 108 -20.93 14.25 18.41
N GLU A 109 -19.82 14.36 19.15
CA GLU A 109 -19.63 15.31 20.24
C GLU A 109 -18.80 16.54 19.80
N ALA A 110 -18.43 16.64 18.52
CA ALA A 110 -17.56 17.70 18.00
C ALA A 110 -18.36 18.91 17.50
N THR A 111 -17.75 20.09 17.57
CA THR A 111 -18.28 21.27 16.88
C THR A 111 -18.28 21.07 15.36
N PRO A 112 -19.16 21.74 14.59
CA PRO A 112 -19.31 21.47 13.15
C PRO A 112 -18.01 21.58 12.33
N ASP A 113 -17.14 22.52 12.67
CA ASP A 113 -15.83 22.72 12.04
C ASP A 113 -14.87 21.56 12.32
N VAL A 114 -14.83 21.07 13.57
CA VAL A 114 -14.01 19.92 13.97
C VAL A 114 -14.56 18.63 13.36
N ALA A 115 -15.88 18.47 13.33
CA ALA A 115 -16.56 17.36 12.67
C ALA A 115 -16.18 17.27 11.18
N LEU A 116 -16.23 18.39 10.46
CA LEU A 116 -15.86 18.44 9.04
C LEU A 116 -14.37 18.11 8.83
N ALA A 117 -13.48 18.64 9.66
CA ALA A 117 -12.05 18.36 9.58
C ALA A 117 -11.76 16.86 9.81
N ARG A 118 -12.39 16.24 10.81
CA ARG A 118 -12.25 14.79 11.08
C ARG A 118 -12.79 13.93 9.95
N ALA A 119 -13.96 14.28 9.40
CA ALA A 119 -14.52 13.59 8.24
C ALA A 119 -13.58 13.68 7.02
N GLY A 120 -13.04 14.86 6.74
CA GLY A 120 -12.05 15.06 5.67
C GLY A 120 -10.77 14.24 5.89
N ALA A 121 -10.25 14.21 7.12
CA ALA A 121 -9.08 13.41 7.48
C ALA A 121 -9.35 11.90 7.32
N ALA A 122 -10.54 11.42 7.69
CA ALA A 122 -10.95 10.03 7.48
C ALA A 122 -10.97 9.67 5.99
N VAL A 123 -11.60 10.51 5.14
CA VAL A 123 -11.62 10.30 3.68
C VAL A 123 -10.22 10.28 3.09
N LEU A 124 -9.35 11.22 3.50
CA LEU A 124 -7.97 11.25 3.06
C LEU A 124 -7.20 9.98 3.46
N THR A 125 -7.38 9.54 4.70
CA THR A 125 -6.75 8.31 5.22
C THR A 125 -7.16 7.09 4.43
N ILE A 126 -8.46 6.98 4.11
CA ILE A 126 -9.01 5.93 3.25
C ILE A 126 -8.32 5.93 1.89
N LEU A 127 -8.29 7.08 1.21
CA LEU A 127 -7.74 7.19 -0.15
C LEU A 127 -6.25 6.85 -0.16
N ILE A 128 -5.48 7.37 0.80
CA ILE A 128 -4.05 7.06 0.93
C ILE A 128 -3.84 5.56 1.16
N SER A 129 -4.62 4.95 2.06
CA SER A 129 -4.49 3.52 2.39
C SER A 129 -4.86 2.62 1.22
N TRP A 130 -5.88 3.01 0.45
CA TRP A 130 -6.29 2.33 -0.78
C TRP A 130 -5.20 2.40 -1.85
N ILE A 131 -4.67 3.60 -2.15
CA ILE A 131 -3.58 3.77 -3.14
C ILE A 131 -2.33 3.01 -2.69
N PHE A 132 -2.00 3.07 -1.40
CA PHE A 132 -0.87 2.36 -0.80
C PHE A 132 -0.97 0.84 -1.01
N LEU A 133 -2.13 0.24 -0.71
CA LEU A 133 -2.38 -1.18 -0.91
C LEU A 133 -2.16 -1.59 -2.37
N HIS A 134 -2.77 -0.89 -3.33
CA HIS A 134 -2.65 -1.25 -4.75
C HIS A 134 -1.25 -0.99 -5.29
N THR A 135 -0.54 0.02 -4.78
CA THR A 135 0.87 0.25 -5.10
C THR A 135 1.74 -0.92 -4.62
N LEU A 136 1.48 -1.46 -3.43
CA LEU A 136 2.20 -2.64 -2.93
C LEU A 136 1.94 -3.88 -3.76
N PHE A 137 0.69 -4.13 -4.15
CA PHE A 137 0.36 -5.25 -5.03
C PHE A 137 0.99 -5.09 -6.42
N THR A 138 1.07 -3.88 -6.97
CA THR A 138 1.82 -3.62 -8.22
C THR A 138 3.28 -4.06 -8.11
N ILE A 139 3.96 -3.74 -7.00
CA ILE A 139 5.35 -4.19 -6.77
C ILE A 139 5.42 -5.71 -6.74
N HIS A 140 4.49 -6.36 -6.02
CA HIS A 140 4.47 -7.82 -5.89
C HIS A 140 4.14 -8.52 -7.19
N TYR A 141 3.26 -7.97 -8.02
CA TYR A 141 3.01 -8.51 -9.36
C TYR A 141 4.26 -8.44 -10.22
N ALA A 142 4.96 -7.31 -10.24
CA ALA A 142 6.22 -7.18 -10.99
C ALA A 142 7.30 -8.14 -10.49
N HIS A 143 7.39 -8.34 -9.16
CA HIS A 143 8.33 -9.28 -8.57
C HIS A 143 7.97 -10.73 -8.87
N TYR A 144 6.71 -11.13 -8.74
CA TYR A 144 6.28 -12.49 -9.09
C TYR A 144 6.44 -12.78 -10.59
N PHE A 145 6.16 -11.79 -11.45
CA PHE A 145 6.28 -11.95 -12.89
C PHE A 145 7.74 -12.14 -13.33
N TYR A 146 8.66 -11.33 -12.80
CA TYR A 146 10.07 -11.36 -13.22
C TYR A 146 11.00 -12.21 -12.35
N GLY A 147 10.59 -12.56 -11.12
CA GLY A 147 11.41 -13.30 -10.15
C GLY A 147 10.98 -14.75 -9.95
N GLY A 148 9.90 -15.22 -10.57
CA GLY A 148 9.32 -16.55 -10.36
C GLY A 148 9.82 -17.63 -11.34
N ALA A 149 9.66 -18.90 -10.94
CA ALA A 149 9.89 -20.08 -11.79
C ALA A 149 8.73 -20.37 -12.76
N ASP A 150 7.55 -19.77 -12.53
CA ASP A 150 6.38 -19.87 -13.40
C ASP A 150 6.46 -18.73 -14.43
N GLU A 151 6.51 -19.03 -15.73
CA GLU A 151 6.62 -18.09 -16.87
C GLU A 151 5.71 -16.84 -16.76
N GLY A 152 6.13 -15.81 -16.02
CA GLY A 152 5.42 -14.54 -15.82
C GLY A 152 4.13 -14.60 -14.98
N GLY A 153 3.31 -15.64 -15.12
CA GLY A 153 2.06 -15.79 -14.37
C GLY A 153 0.91 -14.84 -14.76
N LEU A 154 1.16 -13.85 -15.63
CA LEU A 154 0.17 -12.98 -16.27
C LEU A 154 0.31 -13.05 -17.80
N LYS A 155 -0.81 -13.00 -18.51
CA LYS A 155 -0.88 -12.96 -19.98
C LYS A 155 -1.63 -11.71 -20.42
N PHE A 156 -0.93 -10.83 -21.14
CA PHE A 156 -1.47 -9.59 -21.67
C PHE A 156 -2.16 -9.85 -23.02
N PRO A 157 -3.28 -9.16 -23.32
CA PRO A 157 -4.11 -9.45 -24.50
C PRO A 157 -3.39 -9.17 -25.83
N ASP A 158 -2.46 -8.23 -25.83
CA ASP A 158 -1.61 -7.86 -26.96
C ASP A 158 -0.32 -8.70 -27.05
N GLY A 159 -0.11 -9.63 -26.12
CA GLY A 159 1.02 -10.55 -26.11
C GLY A 159 2.34 -9.92 -25.66
N ILE A 160 2.32 -8.82 -24.89
CA ILE A 160 3.55 -8.25 -24.31
C ILE A 160 4.26 -9.29 -23.43
N GLU A 161 5.52 -9.57 -23.76
CA GLU A 161 6.39 -10.47 -22.99
C GLU A 161 7.18 -9.76 -21.89
N GLU A 162 7.36 -8.44 -22.03
CA GLU A 162 8.17 -7.60 -21.13
C GLU A 162 7.37 -6.41 -20.56
N PRO A 163 6.34 -6.66 -19.72
CA PRO A 163 5.49 -5.63 -19.17
C PRO A 163 6.24 -4.64 -18.27
N GLY A 164 5.95 -3.35 -18.43
CA GLY A 164 6.42 -2.28 -17.56
C GLY A 164 5.55 -2.12 -16.30
N TYR A 165 5.92 -1.17 -15.44
CA TYR A 165 5.09 -0.87 -14.26
C TYR A 165 3.70 -0.34 -14.60
N TRP A 166 3.49 0.28 -15.77
CA TRP A 166 2.14 0.71 -16.18
C TRP A 166 1.18 -0.47 -16.35
N ASP A 167 1.68 -1.60 -16.85
CA ASP A 167 0.89 -2.81 -17.03
C ASP A 167 0.53 -3.44 -15.68
N PHE A 168 1.47 -3.49 -14.74
CA PHE A 168 1.21 -3.96 -13.37
C PHE A 168 0.36 -2.99 -12.54
N LEU A 169 0.49 -1.68 -12.77
CA LEU A 169 -0.39 -0.66 -12.17
C LEU A 169 -1.81 -0.84 -12.69
N TYR A 170 -1.98 -0.97 -14.00
CA TYR A 170 -3.27 -1.22 -14.62
C TYR A 170 -3.93 -2.48 -14.05
N PHE A 171 -3.20 -3.59 -13.98
CA PHE A 171 -3.71 -4.84 -13.40
C PHE A 171 -4.14 -4.66 -11.93
N SER A 172 -3.25 -4.10 -11.10
CA SER A 172 -3.46 -3.93 -9.67
C SER A 172 -4.64 -3.00 -9.35
N PHE A 173 -4.67 -1.82 -9.99
CA PHE A 173 -5.72 -0.83 -9.74
C PHE A 173 -7.06 -1.27 -10.33
N THR A 174 -7.08 -2.03 -11.43
CA THR A 174 -8.33 -2.61 -11.96
C THR A 174 -8.95 -3.62 -10.99
N ILE A 175 -8.13 -4.44 -10.32
CA ILE A 175 -8.62 -5.29 -9.22
C ILE A 175 -9.15 -4.43 -8.07
N GLY A 176 -8.44 -3.36 -7.71
CA GLY A 176 -8.84 -2.45 -6.64
C GLY A 176 -10.18 -1.77 -6.88
N VAL A 177 -10.42 -1.29 -8.10
CA VAL A 177 -11.65 -0.56 -8.45
C VAL A 177 -12.84 -1.50 -8.63
N ALA A 178 -12.67 -2.64 -9.30
CA ALA A 178 -13.79 -3.44 -9.82
C ALA A 178 -13.77 -4.94 -9.47
N ALA A 179 -12.89 -5.39 -8.56
CA ALA A 179 -12.76 -6.79 -8.17
C ALA A 179 -12.58 -7.79 -9.35
N GLN A 180 -12.00 -7.30 -10.45
CA GLN A 180 -11.55 -7.99 -11.68
C GLN A 180 -12.42 -7.78 -12.94
N THR A 181 -12.06 -6.75 -13.71
CA THR A 181 -12.42 -6.55 -15.13
C THR A 181 -11.18 -6.33 -16.02
N ALA A 182 -9.99 -6.73 -15.54
CA ALA A 182 -8.78 -6.61 -16.34
C ALA A 182 -8.83 -7.59 -17.52
N ASP A 183 -8.44 -7.14 -18.69
CA ASP A 183 -8.21 -7.94 -19.91
C ASP A 183 -6.96 -8.84 -19.81
N ILE A 184 -6.29 -8.83 -18.66
CA ILE A 184 -5.10 -9.61 -18.34
C ILE A 184 -5.48 -10.94 -17.67
N ALA A 185 -5.08 -12.05 -18.27
CA ALA A 185 -5.34 -13.38 -17.75
C ALA A 185 -4.25 -13.85 -16.78
N VAL A 186 -4.64 -14.55 -15.71
CA VAL A 186 -3.71 -15.12 -14.72
C VAL A 186 -3.37 -16.57 -15.07
N SER A 187 -2.13 -16.84 -15.48
CA SER A 187 -1.71 -18.13 -16.03
C SER A 187 -1.15 -19.11 -15.01
N SER A 188 -0.54 -18.66 -13.91
CA SER A 188 0.07 -19.54 -12.90
C SER A 188 -0.75 -19.65 -11.62
N THR A 189 -0.61 -20.78 -10.90
CA THR A 189 -1.28 -20.99 -9.61
C THR A 189 -0.75 -20.03 -8.55
N SER A 190 0.55 -19.76 -8.56
CA SER A 190 1.21 -18.81 -7.66
C SER A 190 0.62 -17.41 -7.82
N MET A 191 0.47 -16.95 -9.07
CA MET A 191 -0.13 -15.65 -9.37
C MET A 191 -1.63 -15.61 -9.02
N ARG A 192 -2.37 -16.72 -9.23
CA ARG A 192 -3.78 -16.83 -8.80
C ARG A 192 -3.95 -16.67 -7.29
N LYS A 193 -3.06 -17.24 -6.47
CA LYS A 193 -3.10 -17.08 -5.01
C LYS A 193 -2.87 -15.62 -4.59
N LEU A 194 -1.90 -14.94 -5.21
CA LEU A 194 -1.63 -13.52 -4.96
C LEU A 194 -2.84 -12.65 -5.36
N THR A 195 -3.39 -12.88 -6.55
CA THR A 195 -4.56 -12.17 -7.05
C THR A 195 -5.81 -12.41 -6.20
N LEU A 196 -6.01 -13.62 -5.69
CA LEU A 196 -7.11 -13.92 -4.78
C LEU A 196 -7.00 -13.12 -3.47
N LEU A 197 -5.80 -13.09 -2.87
CA LEU A 197 -5.55 -12.27 -1.67
C LEU A 197 -5.85 -10.80 -1.96
N HIS A 198 -5.35 -10.29 -3.09
CA HIS A 198 -5.57 -8.90 -3.49
C HIS A 198 -7.06 -8.58 -3.68
N ALA A 199 -7.81 -9.46 -4.34
CA ALA A 199 -9.24 -9.28 -4.58
C ALA A 199 -10.04 -9.27 -3.27
N VAL A 200 -9.75 -10.17 -2.34
CA VAL A 200 -10.41 -10.20 -1.01
C VAL A 200 -10.14 -8.89 -0.25
N LEU A 201 -8.89 -8.42 -0.23
CA LEU A 201 -8.53 -7.17 0.43
C LEU A 201 -9.18 -5.96 -0.23
N SER A 202 -9.23 -5.94 -1.57
CA SER A 202 -9.89 -4.87 -2.35
C SER A 202 -11.39 -4.82 -2.05
N PHE A 203 -12.05 -5.98 -1.98
CA PHE A 203 -13.45 -6.07 -1.58
C PHE A 203 -13.68 -5.49 -0.18
N LEU A 204 -12.89 -5.90 0.81
CA LEU A 204 -12.99 -5.39 2.18
C LEU A 204 -12.80 -3.87 2.25
N PHE A 205 -11.81 -3.34 1.51
CA PHE A 205 -11.61 -1.89 1.40
C PHE A 205 -12.84 -1.22 0.80
N ASN A 206 -13.31 -1.64 -0.37
CA ASN A 206 -14.46 -1.02 -1.04
C ASN A 206 -15.74 -1.06 -0.20
N THR A 207 -16.02 -2.17 0.47
CA THR A 207 -17.15 -2.30 1.40
C THR A 207 -17.01 -1.36 2.60
N THR A 208 -15.81 -1.25 3.16
CA THR A 208 -15.54 -0.34 4.27
C THR A 208 -15.74 1.12 3.85
N ILE A 209 -15.20 1.51 2.70
CA ILE A 209 -15.36 2.86 2.16
C ILE A 209 -16.83 3.20 2.02
N LEU A 210 -17.62 2.30 1.44
CA LEU A 210 -19.06 2.48 1.29
C LEU A 210 -19.76 2.62 2.65
N ALA A 211 -19.45 1.75 3.62
CA ALA A 211 -20.05 1.80 4.95
C ALA A 211 -19.72 3.12 5.69
N LEU A 212 -18.46 3.55 5.65
CA LEU A 212 -18.03 4.80 6.28
C LEU A 212 -18.64 6.02 5.58
N ALA A 213 -18.74 6.02 4.25
CA ALA A 213 -19.38 7.09 3.49
C ALA A 213 -20.87 7.24 3.86
N ILE A 214 -21.60 6.13 4.02
CA ILE A 214 -23.00 6.15 4.48
C ILE A 214 -23.08 6.71 5.90
N ASN A 215 -22.22 6.24 6.81
CA ASN A 215 -22.23 6.69 8.21
C ASN A 215 -21.91 8.20 8.33
N VAL A 216 -20.90 8.69 7.60
CA VAL A 216 -20.55 10.11 7.58
C VAL A 216 -21.67 10.93 6.94
N GLY A 217 -22.20 10.50 5.79
CA GLY A 217 -23.31 11.19 5.13
C GLY A 217 -24.55 11.31 6.03
N ALA A 218 -24.91 10.23 6.73
CA ALA A 218 -26.00 10.25 7.69
C ALA A 218 -25.74 11.13 8.91
N SER A 219 -24.48 11.31 9.33
CA SER A 219 -24.12 12.17 10.47
C SER A 219 -24.11 13.66 10.16
N LEU A 220 -24.12 14.04 8.87
CA LEU A 220 -24.09 15.42 8.40
C LEU A 220 -25.49 15.95 7.97
N LEU A 221 -26.50 15.08 7.96
CA LEU A 221 -27.91 15.40 7.69
C LEU A 221 -28.69 15.54 9.01
#